data_AF-A0AAD9ENK0-F1
#
_entry.id   AF-A0AAD9ENK0-F1
#
_cell.length_a   1.000
_cell.length_b   1.000
_cell.length_c   1.000
_cell.angle_alpha   90.00
_cell.angle_beta   90.00
_cell.angle_gamma   90.00
#
_symmetry.space_group_name_H-M   'P 1'
#
loop_
_entity.id
_entity.type
_entity.pdbx_description
1 polymer ?
#
loop_
_entity_poly.entity_id
_entity_poly.type
_entity_poly.pdbx_seq_one_letter_code
_entity_poly.pdbx_strand_id
1 'polypeptide(L)'
;MFGNQPLIHLFFLVTNLWSLICAGAPTSLIYVYRGDSRSPAEIQEAGGFLPKGQSAFGAIAPDISLFNHAKASLDDSSRDDYGYVFTSSSIDIAERFLYMRPAGYIYKIHVTANMIDIIGTLGKHNPLNDEREYAALGGIKFEQIVSWRAYENGKSGEEELNKEFNEKVYSATVAGGVQYQLAGFLKTNEGCEGQPGRTFRITKRRFGFGLGSLKSGFGALRGIKGVKSISNVGDRYDYRQLGDADIFDRFSSPIR
;
A
#
# COMPACT_ATOMS: atom_id res chain seq x y z
N MET A 1 8.91 54.39 -1.61
CA MET A 1 9.08 53.11 -0.87
C MET A 1 8.30 52.01 -1.59
N PHE A 2 8.79 51.46 -2.70
CA PHE A 2 8.27 50.23 -3.31
C PHE A 2 9.39 49.61 -4.14
N GLY A 3 10.13 48.68 -3.55
CA GLY A 3 11.19 47.94 -4.23
C GLY A 3 11.30 46.57 -3.59
N ASN A 4 11.26 45.52 -4.42
CA ASN A 4 11.49 44.10 -4.10
C ASN A 4 10.27 43.17 -3.92
N GLN A 5 9.07 43.56 -4.37
CA GLN A 5 7.90 42.66 -4.37
C GLN A 5 7.90 41.54 -5.46
N PRO A 6 8.43 41.70 -6.69
CA PRO A 6 8.24 40.67 -7.73
C PRO A 6 9.11 39.42 -7.55
N LEU A 7 10.28 39.56 -6.92
CA LEU A 7 11.19 38.44 -6.66
C LEU A 7 10.65 37.44 -5.62
N ILE A 8 9.88 37.92 -4.64
CA ILE A 8 9.27 37.09 -3.61
C ILE A 8 8.15 36.23 -4.19
N HIS A 9 7.30 36.80 -5.07
CA HIS A 9 6.24 36.05 -5.75
C HIS A 9 6.78 35.01 -6.74
N LEU A 10 7.89 35.33 -7.45
CA LEU A 10 8.58 34.37 -8.31
C LEU A 10 9.16 33.20 -7.48
N PHE A 11 9.76 33.50 -6.32
CA PHE A 11 10.27 32.47 -5.42
C PHE A 11 9.16 31.51 -4.94
N PHE A 12 7.99 32.03 -4.53
CA PHE A 12 6.86 31.19 -4.15
C PHE A 12 6.29 30.36 -5.32
N LEU A 13 6.26 30.90 -6.54
CA LEU A 13 5.84 30.17 -7.74
C LEU A 13 6.79 29.00 -8.06
N VAL A 14 8.11 29.24 -7.97
CA VAL A 14 9.13 28.22 -8.26
C VAL A 14 9.17 27.14 -7.17
N THR A 15 8.98 27.47 -5.89
CA THR A 15 8.92 26.46 -4.81
C THR A 15 7.63 25.62 -4.85
N ASN A 16 6.51 26.21 -5.28
CA ASN A 16 5.28 25.43 -5.47
C ASN A 16 5.38 24.51 -6.70
N LEU A 17 6.07 24.94 -7.77
CA LEU A 17 6.33 24.06 -8.92
C LEU A 17 7.27 22.89 -8.58
N TRP A 18 8.24 23.09 -7.68
CA TRP A 18 9.13 22.00 -7.23
C TRP A 18 8.40 20.86 -6.52
N SER A 19 7.28 21.19 -5.87
CA SER A 19 6.40 20.20 -5.22
C SER A 19 5.69 19.30 -6.24
N LEU A 20 5.47 19.80 -7.46
CA LEU A 20 4.85 19.05 -8.56
C LEU A 20 5.84 18.13 -9.29
N ILE A 21 7.14 18.43 -9.23
CA ILE A 21 8.20 17.64 -9.88
C ILE A 21 8.67 16.47 -9.00
N CYS A 22 8.39 16.51 -7.68
CA CYS A 22 8.64 15.39 -6.77
C CYS A 22 7.44 14.44 -6.60
N ALA A 23 6.31 14.69 -7.26
CA ALA A 23 5.30 13.65 -7.45
C ALA A 23 5.89 12.63 -8.44
N GLY A 24 5.86 11.34 -8.09
CA GLY A 24 6.48 10.26 -8.87
C GLY A 24 6.19 10.35 -10.37
N ALA A 25 7.13 9.88 -11.20
CA ALA A 25 7.02 9.95 -12.65
C ALA A 25 5.62 9.54 -13.13
N PRO A 26 4.96 10.32 -14.01
CA PRO A 26 3.63 10.00 -14.49
C PRO A 26 3.64 8.62 -15.14
N THR A 27 3.02 7.65 -14.49
CA THR A 27 2.83 6.31 -15.03
C THR A 27 1.75 6.40 -16.09
N SER A 28 1.99 5.86 -17.29
CA SER A 28 0.95 5.67 -18.32
C SER A 28 -0.11 4.61 -17.93
N LEU A 29 -0.08 4.16 -16.67
CA LEU A 29 -0.98 3.17 -16.13
C LEU A 29 -2.34 3.81 -15.86
N ILE A 30 -3.38 3.25 -16.48
CA ILE A 30 -4.78 3.68 -16.32
C ILE A 30 -5.58 2.65 -15.51
N TYR A 31 -5.26 1.37 -15.69
CA TYR A 31 -5.96 0.26 -15.05
C TYR A 31 -5.00 -0.71 -14.38
N VAL A 32 -5.46 -1.28 -13.27
CA VAL A 32 -4.89 -2.47 -12.64
C VAL A 32 -5.94 -3.57 -12.62
N TYR A 33 -5.49 -4.80 -12.38
CA TYR A 33 -6.29 -6.00 -12.38
C TYR A 33 -6.16 -6.75 -11.07
N ARG A 34 -7.23 -7.39 -10.64
CA ARG A 34 -7.25 -8.26 -9.46
C ARG A 34 -8.08 -9.50 -9.75
N GLY A 35 -7.48 -10.67 -9.57
CA GLY A 35 -8.22 -11.93 -9.46
C GLY A 35 -8.75 -12.11 -8.05
N ASP A 36 -10.04 -12.38 -7.88
CA ASP A 36 -10.67 -12.65 -6.58
C ASP A 36 -11.75 -13.72 -6.73
N SER A 37 -11.96 -14.55 -5.71
CA SER A 37 -13.02 -15.57 -5.75
C SER A 37 -14.41 -15.01 -5.43
N ARG A 38 -14.49 -13.84 -4.79
CA ARG A 38 -15.76 -13.19 -4.46
C ARG A 38 -16.41 -12.62 -5.71
N SER A 39 -17.73 -12.74 -5.78
CA SER A 39 -18.56 -12.21 -6.87
C SER A 39 -18.73 -10.69 -6.80
N PRO A 40 -19.10 -10.05 -7.92
CA PRO A 40 -19.35 -8.61 -7.95
C PRO A 40 -20.40 -8.16 -6.93
N ALA A 41 -21.42 -8.98 -6.67
CA ALA A 41 -22.45 -8.70 -5.67
C ALA A 41 -21.87 -8.69 -4.25
N GLU A 42 -21.01 -9.65 -3.90
CA GLU A 42 -20.33 -9.68 -2.60
C GLU A 42 -19.37 -8.50 -2.43
N ILE A 43 -18.64 -8.13 -3.48
CA ILE A 43 -17.76 -6.96 -3.45
C ILE A 43 -18.58 -5.66 -3.34
N GLN A 44 -19.73 -5.57 -4.01
CA GLN A 44 -20.64 -4.43 -3.89
C GLN A 44 -21.21 -4.31 -2.47
N GLU A 45 -21.65 -5.41 -1.87
CA GLU A 45 -22.15 -5.45 -0.49
C GLU A 45 -21.08 -5.01 0.52
N ALA A 46 -19.82 -5.39 0.29
CA ALA A 46 -18.67 -4.93 1.08
C ALA A 46 -18.28 -3.46 0.80
N GLY A 47 -18.89 -2.81 -0.19
CA GLY A 47 -18.54 -1.47 -0.67
C GLY A 47 -17.23 -1.41 -1.48
N GLY A 48 -16.63 -2.56 -1.79
CA GLY A 48 -15.37 -2.70 -2.51
C GLY A 48 -14.43 -3.74 -1.87
N PHE A 49 -13.14 -3.65 -2.21
CA PHE A 49 -12.08 -4.45 -1.60
C PHE A 49 -11.50 -3.73 -0.40
N LEU A 50 -11.64 -4.30 0.79
CA LEU A 50 -10.98 -3.84 2.00
C LEU A 50 -9.71 -4.65 2.27
N PRO A 51 -8.66 -4.03 2.84
CA PRO A 51 -7.56 -4.76 3.43
C PRO A 51 -8.06 -5.74 4.50
N LYS A 52 -7.36 -6.84 4.67
CA LYS A 52 -7.68 -7.85 5.66
C LYS A 52 -7.59 -7.27 7.07
N GLY A 53 -8.57 -7.63 7.91
CA GLY A 53 -8.72 -7.09 9.26
C GLY A 53 -9.37 -5.70 9.33
N GLN A 54 -9.69 -5.08 8.20
CA GLN A 54 -10.40 -3.80 8.15
C GLN A 54 -11.90 -4.02 7.96
N SER A 55 -12.73 -3.37 8.78
CA SER A 55 -14.19 -3.52 8.75
C SER A 55 -14.91 -2.47 7.90
N ALA A 56 -14.25 -1.35 7.58
CA ALA A 56 -14.84 -0.27 6.80
C ALA A 56 -13.77 0.61 6.15
N PHE A 57 -14.08 1.28 5.04
CA PHE A 57 -13.20 2.27 4.42
C PHE A 57 -12.91 3.43 5.38
N GLY A 58 -11.67 3.91 5.38
CA GLY A 58 -11.22 4.99 6.26
C GLY A 58 -10.84 4.57 7.69
N ALA A 59 -11.10 3.31 8.07
CA ALA A 59 -10.48 2.74 9.27
C ALA A 59 -8.96 2.63 9.04
N ILE A 60 -8.18 2.96 10.08
CA ILE A 60 -6.72 2.89 10.02
C ILE A 60 -6.31 1.47 10.40
N ALA A 61 -5.64 0.76 9.48
CA ALA A 61 -5.07 -0.53 9.78
C ALA A 61 -4.04 -0.41 10.92
N PRO A 62 -3.99 -1.36 11.87
CA PRO A 62 -3.09 -1.29 13.03
C PRO A 62 -1.61 -1.35 12.62
N ASP A 63 -1.30 -1.99 11.49
CA ASP A 63 0.01 -2.00 10.87
C ASP A 63 -0.11 -1.61 9.39
N ILE A 64 0.75 -0.70 8.95
CA ILE A 64 0.83 -0.22 7.57
C ILE A 64 2.31 -0.26 7.18
N SER A 65 2.67 -1.27 6.39
CA SER A 65 4.03 -1.45 5.88
C SER A 65 3.99 -2.08 4.50
N LEU A 66 4.37 -1.31 3.47
CA LEU A 66 4.40 -1.81 2.10
C LEU A 66 5.40 -2.97 1.93
N PHE A 67 6.52 -2.94 2.64
CA PHE A 67 7.49 -4.03 2.63
C PHE A 67 6.95 -5.31 3.28
N ASN A 68 6.24 -5.21 4.40
CA ASN A 68 5.63 -6.39 5.03
C ASN A 68 4.47 -6.93 4.17
N HIS A 69 3.68 -6.04 3.58
CA HIS A 69 2.68 -6.39 2.58
C HIS A 69 3.31 -7.18 1.42
N ALA A 70 4.35 -6.65 0.77
CA ALA A 70 5.02 -7.32 -0.34
C ALA A 70 5.60 -8.69 0.05
N LYS A 71 6.11 -8.84 1.28
CA LYS A 71 6.54 -10.15 1.79
C LYS A 71 5.38 -11.11 1.97
N ALA A 72 4.28 -10.62 2.53
CA ALA A 72 3.09 -11.40 2.78
C ALA A 72 2.35 -11.76 1.50
N SER A 73 2.51 -10.99 0.41
CA SER A 73 2.00 -11.30 -0.92
C SER A 73 2.61 -12.57 -1.52
N LEU A 74 3.72 -13.08 -1.00
CA LEU A 74 4.23 -14.40 -1.38
C LEU A 74 3.32 -15.54 -0.86
N ASP A 75 2.54 -15.28 0.20
CA ASP A 75 1.56 -16.20 0.76
C ASP A 75 0.15 -15.80 0.32
N ASP A 76 -0.54 -16.65 -0.44
CA ASP A 76 -1.88 -16.39 -0.98
C ASP A 76 -2.92 -15.89 0.05
N SER A 77 -2.78 -16.28 1.32
CA SER A 77 -3.72 -15.93 2.39
C SER A 77 -3.46 -14.56 3.07
N SER A 78 -2.33 -13.93 2.76
CA SER A 78 -1.84 -12.72 3.45
C SER A 78 -1.62 -11.54 2.50
N ARG A 79 -2.00 -11.70 1.23
CA ARG A 79 -1.86 -10.69 0.16
C ARG A 79 -2.58 -9.37 0.41
N ASP A 80 -3.58 -9.33 1.27
CA ASP A 80 -4.31 -8.10 1.60
C ASP A 80 -4.04 -7.63 3.04
N ASP A 81 -2.99 -8.16 3.70
CA ASP A 81 -2.58 -7.71 5.03
C ASP A 81 -1.80 -6.38 4.98
N TYR A 82 -1.53 -5.83 6.16
CA TYR A 82 -0.74 -4.60 6.37
C TYR A 82 -1.36 -3.34 5.74
N GLY A 83 -2.68 -3.31 5.62
CA GLY A 83 -3.44 -2.11 5.23
C GLY A 83 -3.50 -1.85 3.71
N TYR A 84 -3.10 -2.82 2.89
CA TYR A 84 -3.14 -2.72 1.44
C TYR A 84 -3.97 -3.85 0.82
N VAL A 85 -4.48 -3.60 -0.38
CA VAL A 85 -5.09 -4.63 -1.24
C VAL A 85 -4.19 -4.85 -2.46
N PHE A 86 -3.90 -6.12 -2.74
CA PHE A 86 -3.08 -6.52 -3.88
C PHE A 86 -3.78 -6.24 -5.22
N THR A 87 -3.06 -5.65 -6.18
CA THR A 87 -3.46 -5.56 -7.60
C THR A 87 -2.23 -5.67 -8.52
N SER A 88 -2.40 -6.08 -9.77
CA SER A 88 -1.32 -6.11 -10.76
C SER A 88 -1.63 -5.25 -11.97
N SER A 89 -0.61 -4.65 -12.59
CA SER A 89 -0.77 -4.00 -13.90
C SER A 89 -0.91 -5.01 -15.06
N SER A 90 -0.82 -6.31 -14.79
CA SER A 90 -0.94 -7.39 -15.79
C SER A 90 -2.17 -8.24 -15.51
N ILE A 91 -3.02 -8.39 -16.52
CA ILE A 91 -4.17 -9.29 -16.44
C ILE A 91 -3.74 -10.75 -16.27
N ASP A 92 -2.67 -11.19 -16.95
CA ASP A 92 -2.14 -12.55 -16.84
C ASP A 92 -1.67 -12.86 -15.41
N ILE A 93 -1.10 -11.88 -14.72
CA ILE A 93 -0.70 -12.02 -13.32
C ILE A 93 -1.94 -12.07 -12.43
N ALA A 94 -2.94 -11.23 -12.69
CA ALA A 94 -4.22 -11.29 -11.97
C ALA A 94 -4.94 -12.65 -12.15
N GLU A 95 -4.87 -13.24 -13.34
CA GLU A 95 -5.44 -14.55 -13.65
C GLU A 95 -4.74 -15.70 -12.92
N ARG A 96 -3.42 -15.62 -12.68
CA ARG A 96 -2.67 -16.66 -11.96
C ARG A 96 -3.25 -16.97 -10.59
N PHE A 97 -3.85 -15.99 -9.92
CA PHE A 97 -4.48 -16.17 -8.61
C PHE A 97 -5.75 -17.01 -8.65
N LEU A 98 -6.29 -17.23 -9.85
CA LEU A 98 -7.47 -18.03 -10.08
C LEU A 98 -7.13 -19.41 -10.68
N TYR A 99 -5.88 -19.69 -11.08
CA TYR A 99 -5.53 -20.96 -11.74
C TYR A 99 -5.83 -22.21 -10.89
N MET A 100 -5.64 -22.11 -9.57
CA MET A 100 -5.94 -23.22 -8.64
C MET A 100 -7.37 -23.18 -8.11
N ARG A 101 -8.22 -22.28 -8.61
CA ARG A 101 -9.60 -22.11 -8.18
C ARG A 101 -10.57 -22.57 -9.27
N PRO A 102 -11.69 -23.22 -8.91
CA PRO A 102 -12.67 -23.68 -9.89
C PRO A 102 -13.37 -22.52 -10.60
N ALA A 103 -13.55 -21.39 -9.88
CA ALA A 103 -14.17 -20.18 -10.39
C ALA A 103 -13.65 -18.93 -9.65
N GLY A 104 -13.85 -17.78 -10.27
CA GLY A 104 -13.58 -16.46 -9.68
C GLY A 104 -13.89 -15.35 -10.67
N TYR A 105 -13.35 -14.16 -10.39
CA TYR A 105 -13.57 -12.96 -11.18
C TYR A 105 -12.27 -12.18 -11.32
N ILE A 106 -12.07 -11.61 -12.51
CA ILE A 106 -10.95 -10.70 -12.78
C ILE A 106 -11.53 -9.31 -12.87
N TYR A 107 -11.23 -8.48 -11.88
CA TYR A 107 -11.69 -7.12 -11.79
C TYR A 107 -10.72 -6.17 -12.48
N LYS A 108 -11.23 -5.30 -13.34
CA LYS A 108 -10.51 -4.19 -13.95
C LYS A 108 -10.83 -2.92 -13.15
N ILE A 109 -9.79 -2.26 -12.66
CA ILE A 109 -9.91 -1.21 -11.64
C ILE A 109 -9.19 0.03 -12.15
N HIS A 110 -9.85 1.18 -12.14
CA HIS A 110 -9.20 2.44 -12.52
C HIS A 110 -8.21 2.86 -11.44
N VAL A 111 -7.02 3.31 -11.84
CA VAL A 111 -6.00 3.74 -10.86
C VAL A 111 -6.37 5.06 -10.18
N THR A 112 -5.93 5.19 -8.93
CA THR A 112 -6.11 6.36 -8.06
C THR A 112 -4.86 6.58 -7.22
N ALA A 113 -4.77 7.73 -6.54
CA ALA A 113 -3.58 8.12 -5.80
C ALA A 113 -3.19 7.18 -4.63
N ASN A 114 -4.08 6.28 -4.19
CA ASN A 114 -3.78 5.26 -3.18
C ASN A 114 -3.16 3.98 -3.76
N MET A 115 -3.00 3.87 -5.09
CA MET A 115 -2.30 2.76 -5.75
C MET A 115 -0.80 3.03 -5.80
N ILE A 116 -0.02 2.30 -5.00
CA ILE A 116 1.42 2.51 -4.82
C ILE A 116 2.22 1.48 -5.62
N ASP A 117 3.17 1.96 -6.44
CA ASP A 117 4.11 1.11 -7.19
C ASP A 117 5.09 0.44 -6.22
N ILE A 118 4.95 -0.87 -6.01
CA ILE A 118 5.81 -1.63 -5.10
C ILE A 118 7.24 -1.71 -5.63
N ILE A 119 7.40 -2.02 -6.91
CA ILE A 119 8.72 -2.25 -7.51
C ILE A 119 9.56 -0.98 -7.41
N GLY A 120 8.98 0.15 -7.81
CA GLY A 120 9.67 1.43 -7.75
C GLY A 120 9.89 1.92 -6.31
N THR A 121 8.95 1.64 -5.39
CA THR A 121 9.04 2.07 -3.98
C THR A 121 10.07 1.29 -3.18
N LEU A 122 10.08 -0.05 -3.31
CA LEU A 122 10.99 -0.92 -2.55
C LEU A 122 12.35 -1.09 -3.25
N GLY A 123 12.40 -0.89 -4.57
CA GLY A 123 13.61 -1.02 -5.38
C GLY A 123 14.27 -2.38 -5.18
N LYS A 124 15.58 -2.38 -4.90
CA LYS A 124 16.37 -3.61 -4.66
C LYS A 124 15.91 -4.47 -3.48
N HIS A 125 15.04 -3.94 -2.63
CA HIS A 125 14.50 -4.66 -1.46
C HIS A 125 13.13 -5.28 -1.73
N ASN A 126 12.60 -5.14 -2.95
CA ASN A 126 11.34 -5.77 -3.32
C ASN A 126 11.49 -7.30 -3.29
N PRO A 127 10.70 -8.03 -2.48
CA PRO A 127 10.74 -9.49 -2.46
C PRO A 127 10.02 -10.14 -3.65
N LEU A 128 9.21 -9.38 -4.39
CA LEU A 128 8.40 -9.88 -5.49
C LEU A 128 9.15 -9.77 -6.82
N ASN A 129 9.43 -10.91 -7.45
CA ASN A 129 9.99 -10.93 -8.80
C ASN A 129 8.84 -10.81 -9.82
N ASP A 130 8.87 -9.75 -10.63
CA ASP A 130 8.05 -9.59 -11.85
C ASP A 130 6.52 -9.53 -11.70
N GLU A 131 5.97 -9.37 -10.49
CA GLU A 131 4.50 -9.33 -10.27
C GLU A 131 3.82 -8.03 -10.75
N ARG A 132 4.61 -7.01 -11.12
CA ARG A 132 4.14 -5.69 -11.58
C ARG A 132 3.04 -5.11 -10.68
N GLU A 133 3.23 -5.28 -9.37
CA GLU A 133 2.21 -5.02 -8.36
C GLU A 133 2.03 -3.53 -8.08
N TYR A 134 0.76 -3.13 -7.94
CA TYR A 134 0.35 -1.88 -7.33
C TYR A 134 -0.47 -2.20 -6.07
N ALA A 135 -0.01 -1.72 -4.92
CA ALA A 135 -0.71 -1.94 -3.66
C ALA A 135 -1.71 -0.80 -3.40
N ALA A 136 -2.98 -1.13 -3.22
CA ALA A 136 -4.03 -0.17 -2.92
C ALA A 136 -4.12 0.11 -1.42
N LEU A 137 -3.55 1.22 -0.96
CA LEU A 137 -3.59 1.61 0.45
C LEU A 137 -5.03 1.88 0.89
N GLY A 138 -5.47 1.22 1.96
CA GLY A 138 -6.80 1.39 2.56
C GLY A 138 -7.95 0.81 1.74
N GLY A 139 -7.65 0.07 0.66
CA GLY A 139 -8.62 -0.63 -0.16
C GLY A 139 -9.03 0.08 -1.44
N ILE A 140 -10.02 -0.51 -2.12
CA ILE A 140 -10.53 -0.10 -3.44
C ILE A 140 -12.04 -0.05 -3.34
N LYS A 141 -12.65 1.10 -3.62
CA LYS A 141 -14.12 1.24 -3.55
C LYS A 141 -14.80 0.56 -4.74
N PHE A 142 -16.02 0.07 -4.56
CA PHE A 142 -16.77 -0.57 -5.65
C PHE A 142 -16.95 0.36 -6.86
N GLU A 143 -17.25 1.64 -6.62
CA GLU A 143 -17.40 2.66 -7.67
C GLU A 143 -16.11 2.94 -8.47
N GLN A 144 -14.95 2.45 -8.02
CA GLN A 144 -13.65 2.54 -8.70
C GLN A 144 -13.44 1.39 -9.70
N ILE A 145 -14.19 0.30 -9.54
CA ILE A 145 -14.13 -0.88 -10.41
C ILE A 145 -14.85 -0.56 -11.71
N VAL A 146 -14.18 -0.75 -12.83
CA VAL A 146 -14.67 -0.41 -14.17
C VAL A 146 -15.50 -1.56 -14.75
N SER A 147 -14.99 -2.78 -14.60
CA SER A 147 -15.60 -3.98 -15.16
C SER A 147 -15.04 -5.23 -14.49
N TRP A 148 -15.63 -6.37 -14.78
CA TRP A 148 -15.10 -7.68 -14.40
C TRP A 148 -15.32 -8.72 -15.50
N ARG A 149 -14.55 -9.80 -15.45
CA ARG A 149 -14.77 -11.02 -16.25
C ARG A 149 -14.96 -12.17 -15.30
N ALA A 150 -16.00 -12.98 -15.54
CA ALA A 150 -16.10 -14.27 -14.88
C ALA A 150 -14.94 -15.16 -15.34
N TYR A 151 -14.37 -15.94 -14.43
CA TYR A 151 -13.31 -16.88 -14.70
C TYR A 151 -13.76 -18.27 -14.27
N GLU A 152 -13.78 -19.22 -15.19
CA GLU A 152 -14.21 -20.59 -14.93
C GLU A 152 -13.32 -21.57 -15.68
N ASN A 153 -12.89 -22.64 -15.00
CA ASN A 153 -12.15 -23.75 -15.60
C ASN A 153 -10.97 -23.33 -16.51
N GLY A 154 -10.17 -22.36 -16.06
CA GLY A 154 -8.99 -21.92 -16.80
C GLY A 154 -9.24 -20.81 -17.82
N LYS A 155 -10.48 -20.30 -17.94
CA LYS A 155 -10.87 -19.37 -19.01
C LYS A 155 -11.61 -18.15 -18.48
N SER A 156 -11.22 -16.99 -18.99
CA SER A 156 -11.92 -15.72 -18.79
C SER A 156 -13.08 -15.59 -19.78
N GLY A 157 -14.26 -15.26 -19.26
CA GLY A 157 -15.44 -14.94 -20.04
C GLY A 157 -15.44 -13.49 -20.56
N GLU A 158 -16.61 -13.07 -21.04
CA GLU A 158 -16.83 -11.70 -21.53
C GLU A 158 -16.71 -10.66 -20.41
N GLU A 159 -16.34 -9.44 -20.80
CA GLU A 159 -16.24 -8.30 -19.89
C GLU A 159 -17.63 -7.71 -19.61
N GLU A 160 -18.00 -7.65 -18.33
CA GLU A 160 -19.21 -7.00 -17.85
C GLU A 160 -18.86 -5.66 -17.21
N LEU A 161 -19.50 -4.59 -17.69
CA LEU A 161 -19.27 -3.23 -17.18
C LEU A 161 -19.97 -3.02 -15.84
N ASN A 162 -19.27 -2.41 -14.89
CA ASN A 162 -19.84 -1.98 -13.63
C ASN A 162 -20.71 -0.73 -13.83
N LYS A 163 -22.03 -0.87 -13.61
CA LYS A 163 -22.97 0.26 -13.70
C LYS A 163 -22.76 1.33 -12.63
N GLU A 164 -22.12 0.96 -11.52
CA GLU A 164 -21.80 1.86 -10.41
C GLU A 164 -20.42 2.53 -10.59
N PHE A 165 -19.69 2.26 -11.68
CA PHE A 165 -18.42 2.93 -11.94
C PHE A 165 -18.63 4.45 -12.04
N ASN A 166 -17.98 5.20 -11.15
CA ASN A 166 -18.15 6.65 -11.08
C ASN A 166 -17.11 7.36 -11.96
N GLU A 167 -17.37 7.36 -13.27
CA GLU A 167 -16.46 7.94 -14.27
C GLU A 167 -16.09 9.39 -13.97
N LYS A 168 -17.04 10.18 -13.46
CA LYS A 168 -16.81 11.59 -13.11
C LYS A 168 -15.75 11.76 -12.01
N VAL A 169 -15.67 10.80 -11.09
CA VAL A 169 -14.69 10.83 -9.99
C VAL A 169 -13.35 10.26 -10.44
N TYR A 170 -13.35 9.18 -11.22
CA TYR A 170 -12.14 8.38 -11.45
C TYR A 170 -11.44 8.61 -12.79
N SER A 171 -12.13 9.05 -13.85
CA SER A 171 -11.53 9.16 -15.20
C SER A 171 -10.29 10.06 -15.29
N ALA A 172 -10.17 11.05 -14.39
CA ALA A 172 -9.03 11.97 -14.35
C ALA A 172 -7.98 11.61 -13.28
N THR A 173 -8.17 10.52 -12.52
CA THR A 173 -7.24 10.14 -11.47
C THR A 173 -6.06 9.35 -12.03
N VAL A 174 -4.92 9.46 -11.34
CA VAL A 174 -3.69 8.75 -11.68
C VAL A 174 -3.24 7.92 -10.49
N ALA A 175 -2.42 6.90 -10.74
CA ALA A 175 -1.80 6.10 -9.68
C ALA A 175 -0.96 6.99 -8.74
N GLY A 176 -0.82 6.57 -7.48
CA GLY A 176 0.10 7.20 -6.54
C GLY A 176 1.55 7.05 -6.94
N GLY A 177 1.88 6.02 -7.73
CA GLY A 177 3.23 5.77 -8.23
C GLY A 177 4.21 5.43 -7.10
N VAL A 178 5.46 5.83 -7.27
CA VAL A 178 6.55 5.52 -6.33
C VAL A 178 6.46 6.40 -5.08
N GLN A 179 6.38 5.78 -3.89
CA GLN A 179 6.20 6.46 -2.60
C GLN A 179 7.16 5.95 -1.52
N TYR A 180 8.42 6.37 -1.56
CA TYR A 180 9.48 5.89 -0.65
C TYR A 180 9.15 6.00 0.84
N GLN A 181 8.41 7.03 1.25
CA GLN A 181 7.99 7.23 2.63
C GLN A 181 7.00 6.18 3.14
N LEU A 182 6.34 5.45 2.23
CA LEU A 182 5.41 4.35 2.55
C LEU A 182 6.09 2.97 2.54
N ALA A 183 7.39 2.89 2.24
CA ALA A 183 8.09 1.62 2.11
C ALA A 183 8.00 0.75 3.39
N GLY A 184 7.90 1.36 4.58
CA GLY A 184 7.65 0.60 5.81
C GLY A 184 8.85 -0.21 6.32
N PHE A 185 10.06 0.08 5.86
CA PHE A 185 11.27 -0.57 6.37
C PHE A 185 11.43 -0.31 7.88
N LEU A 186 11.59 -1.39 8.65
CA LEU A 186 11.87 -1.29 10.08
C LEU A 186 13.16 -0.52 10.32
N LYS A 187 13.18 0.30 11.37
CA LYS A 187 14.41 0.94 11.83
C LYS A 187 15.25 -0.11 12.57
N THR A 188 16.27 -0.64 11.93
CA THR A 188 17.29 -1.46 12.62
C THR A 188 18.18 -0.58 13.49
N ASN A 189 18.88 -1.18 14.45
CA ASN A 189 19.82 -0.47 15.35
C ASN A 189 21.00 0.19 14.60
N GLU A 190 21.24 -0.19 13.35
CA GLU A 190 22.30 0.35 12.47
C GLU A 190 21.80 1.51 11.57
N GLY A 191 20.52 1.89 11.69
CA GLY A 191 19.92 2.98 10.93
C GLY A 191 19.33 2.54 9.59
N CYS A 192 18.70 3.49 8.91
CA CYS A 192 18.01 3.31 7.62
C CYS A 192 18.99 3.15 6.44
N GLU A 193 20.00 2.28 6.58
CA GLU A 193 21.07 2.17 5.60
C GLU A 193 20.60 1.44 4.34
N GLY A 194 20.52 2.17 3.22
CA GLY A 194 20.17 1.62 1.92
C GLY A 194 18.74 1.85 1.43
N GLN A 195 17.97 2.71 2.09
CA GLN A 195 16.66 3.18 1.60
C GLN A 195 16.81 4.17 0.45
N PRO A 196 16.13 3.98 -0.70
CA PRO A 196 15.96 5.06 -1.68
C PRO A 196 15.11 6.19 -1.07
N GLY A 197 15.45 7.46 -1.36
CA GLY A 197 14.70 8.62 -0.85
C GLY A 197 15.13 9.19 0.51
N ARG A 198 16.42 9.10 0.89
CA ARG A 198 17.03 9.52 2.18
C ARG A 198 16.71 10.93 2.72
N THR A 199 15.88 11.74 2.06
CA THR A 199 15.54 13.10 2.49
C THR A 199 14.28 13.18 3.37
N PHE A 200 13.46 12.13 3.48
CA PHE A 200 12.29 12.16 4.38
C PHE A 200 12.63 11.60 5.76
N ARG A 201 13.22 12.44 6.62
CA ARG A 201 13.20 12.20 8.06
C ARG A 201 11.74 12.32 8.54
N ILE A 202 11.13 11.21 8.94
CA ILE A 202 9.96 11.23 9.81
C ILE A 202 10.40 11.88 11.13
N THR A 203 10.27 13.19 11.18
CA THR A 203 10.52 13.95 12.39
C THR A 203 9.30 13.77 13.25
N LYS A 204 9.42 13.06 14.37
CA LYS A 204 8.38 13.04 15.41
C LYS A 204 8.04 14.50 15.73
N ARG A 205 6.91 15.01 15.24
CA ARG A 205 6.32 16.22 15.80
C ARG A 205 5.90 15.84 17.21
N ARG A 206 6.73 16.17 18.20
CA ARG A 206 6.26 16.31 19.57
C ARG A 206 5.19 17.41 19.53
N PHE A 207 3.93 17.02 19.64
CA PHE A 207 2.87 17.94 20.04
C PHE A 207 3.19 18.36 21.49
N GLY A 208 4.00 19.41 21.62
CA GLY A 208 4.15 20.13 22.88
C GLY A 208 2.95 21.05 23.01
N PHE A 209 1.97 20.65 23.84
CA PHE A 209 1.01 21.61 24.37
C PHE A 209 1.80 22.64 25.18
N GLY A 210 1.95 23.84 24.63
CA GLY A 210 2.39 25.00 25.38
C GLY A 210 1.26 25.41 26.32
N LEU A 211 1.37 25.07 27.60
CA LEU A 211 0.66 25.80 28.63
C LEU A 211 1.64 26.79 29.27
N GLY A 212 1.26 28.06 29.16
CA GLY A 212 1.98 29.19 29.73
C GLY A 212 2.19 29.04 31.23
N SER A 213 3.32 29.58 31.65
CA SER A 213 3.70 29.87 33.03
C SER A 213 2.55 30.53 33.81
N LEU A 214 2.07 29.87 34.86
CA LEU A 214 1.41 30.53 35.98
C LEU A 214 1.98 29.98 37.30
N LYS A 215 2.56 30.89 38.08
CA LYS A 215 3.06 30.66 39.43
C LYS A 215 1.89 30.63 40.43
N SER A 216 1.77 29.55 41.18
CA SER A 216 1.36 29.43 42.60
C SER A 216 1.36 27.91 42.89
N GLY A 217 1.86 27.33 43.98
CA GLY A 217 1.78 27.71 45.37
C GLY A 217 1.15 26.52 46.11
N PHE A 218 1.94 25.85 46.97
CA PHE A 218 1.55 24.86 47.98
C PHE A 218 1.07 23.45 47.58
N GLY A 219 1.55 22.45 48.33
CA GLY A 219 0.79 21.24 48.65
C GLY A 219 1.49 19.91 48.35
N ALA A 220 2.23 19.40 49.32
CA ALA A 220 2.77 18.05 49.32
C ALA A 220 1.67 16.97 49.26
N LEU A 221 1.89 15.90 48.49
CA LEU A 221 1.31 14.58 48.76
C LEU A 221 2.24 13.48 48.25
N ARG A 222 2.56 12.58 49.18
CA ARG A 222 3.45 11.42 49.03
C ARG A 222 2.74 10.29 48.26
N GLY A 223 3.49 9.63 47.39
CA GLY A 223 3.54 8.17 47.29
C GLY A 223 2.34 7.44 46.70
N ILE A 224 2.40 7.15 45.39
CA ILE A 224 1.91 5.87 44.84
C ILE A 224 3.04 5.29 43.98
N LYS A 225 3.69 4.24 44.52
CA LYS A 225 4.52 3.31 43.77
C LYS A 225 3.58 2.36 43.02
N GLY A 226 3.77 2.20 41.71
CA GLY A 226 3.16 1.09 40.99
C GLY A 226 2.76 1.37 39.55
N VAL A 227 3.73 1.56 38.65
CA VAL A 227 3.52 1.22 37.24
C VAL A 227 4.74 0.41 36.81
N LYS A 228 4.57 -0.92 36.72
CA LYS A 228 5.54 -1.79 36.09
C LYS A 228 5.56 -1.46 34.59
N SER A 229 6.73 -1.03 34.12
CA SER A 229 7.12 -1.11 32.71
C SER A 229 6.85 -2.53 32.22
N ILE A 230 5.99 -2.69 31.23
CA ILE A 230 5.87 -3.94 30.48
C ILE A 230 7.04 -3.96 29.51
N SER A 231 8.19 -4.41 30.01
CA SER A 231 9.35 -4.81 29.23
C SER A 231 9.20 -6.27 28.84
N ASN A 232 9.52 -6.56 27.58
CA ASN A 232 9.81 -7.89 27.01
C ASN A 232 8.62 -8.87 26.87
N VAL A 233 8.08 -8.95 25.66
CA VAL A 233 7.80 -10.25 25.05
C VAL A 233 8.69 -10.33 23.81
N GLY A 234 9.85 -10.96 24.01
CA GLY A 234 10.75 -11.32 22.92
C GLY A 234 10.41 -12.74 22.51
N ASP A 235 9.58 -12.89 21.47
CA ASP A 235 9.47 -14.16 20.79
C ASP A 235 10.58 -14.22 19.73
N ARG A 236 11.60 -15.01 20.06
CA ARG A 236 12.65 -15.45 19.15
C ARG A 236 12.02 -16.38 18.12
N TYR A 237 11.91 -15.94 16.88
CA TYR A 237 11.83 -16.88 15.77
C TYR A 237 13.24 -17.39 15.47
N ASP A 238 13.47 -18.66 15.80
CA ASP A 238 14.69 -19.40 15.51
C ASP A 238 14.74 -19.73 14.02
N TYR A 239 15.53 -18.97 13.26
CA TYR A 239 15.89 -19.29 11.88
C TYR A 239 16.95 -20.38 11.87
N ARG A 240 16.52 -21.62 12.09
CA ARG A 240 17.30 -22.83 11.81
C ARG A 240 16.35 -24.02 11.72
N GLN A 241 15.89 -24.28 10.49
CA GLN A 241 15.42 -25.55 9.92
C GLN A 241 14.29 -25.30 8.91
N LEU A 242 14.66 -24.85 7.71
CA LEU A 242 14.00 -25.29 6.49
C LEU A 242 15.14 -25.67 5.55
N GLY A 243 15.55 -26.93 5.68
CA GLY A 243 16.35 -27.59 4.66
C GLY A 243 15.48 -27.87 3.45
N ASP A 244 16.10 -27.72 2.28
CA ASP A 244 15.82 -28.43 1.04
C ASP A 244 14.38 -28.97 0.87
N ALA A 245 13.54 -28.14 0.26
CA ALA A 245 12.38 -28.61 -0.47
C ALA A 245 12.34 -27.92 -1.83
N ASP A 246 12.79 -28.67 -2.84
CA ASP A 246 12.61 -28.43 -4.27
C ASP A 246 11.16 -28.07 -4.59
N ILE A 247 10.89 -26.78 -4.77
CA ILE A 247 9.70 -26.29 -5.48
C ILE A 247 10.14 -25.20 -6.47
N PHE A 248 11.17 -25.46 -7.28
CA PHE A 248 11.53 -24.55 -8.39
C PHE A 248 12.18 -25.24 -9.60
N ASP A 249 11.87 -26.51 -9.87
CA ASP A 249 12.46 -27.22 -11.02
C ASP A 249 11.42 -27.88 -11.96
N ARG A 250 10.26 -27.23 -12.16
CA ARG A 250 9.27 -27.68 -13.15
C ARG A 250 8.82 -26.60 -14.15
N PHE A 251 9.67 -25.62 -14.40
CA PHE A 251 9.48 -24.63 -15.47
C PHE A 251 10.69 -24.58 -16.41
N SER A 252 11.03 -25.74 -16.98
CA SER A 252 11.77 -25.78 -18.23
C SER A 252 11.31 -26.99 -19.03
N SER A 253 10.50 -26.75 -20.06
CA SER A 253 10.35 -27.67 -21.17
C SER A 253 10.32 -26.85 -22.46
N PRO A 254 11.14 -27.23 -23.45
CA PRO A 254 11.38 -26.41 -24.63
C PRO A 254 10.21 -26.50 -25.62
N ILE A 255 9.95 -25.37 -26.26
CA ILE A 255 9.07 -25.25 -27.43
C ILE A 255 9.61 -26.18 -28.53
N ARG A 256 8.74 -27.06 -29.05
CA ARG A 256 8.86 -27.61 -30.41
C ARG A 256 8.03 -26.79 -31.34
#